data_AF-A0A2I0MHY8-F1
#
_entry.id   AF-A0A2I0MHY8-F1
#
_cell.length_a   1.000
_cell.length_b   1.000
_cell.length_c   1.000
_cell.angle_alpha   90.00
_cell.angle_beta   90.00
_cell.angle_gamma   90.00
#
_symmetry.space_group_name_H-M   'P 1'
#
loop_
_entity.id
_entity.type
_entity.pdbx_description
1 polymer ?
#
loop_
_entity_poly.entity_id
_entity_poly.type
_entity_poly.pdbx_seq_one_letter_code
_entity_poly.pdbx_strand_id
1 'polypeptide(L)'
;MPRQFPKLNISEVDEHVRLLAEKVFAKVLREEDSKDALSLFTVPEDCPIGQKEAKERELQKELAEQQSVETTKRKKSFKMIRSQSLSLQIPSQEWKAPSANPVMSPATPVLPSAFVPVQVPYDVPEFQRVSISGDYCAGVTVDDYEQAAKSLVKALLIREKYSRLAYHRFPRTTSQYLCSMQDEKWKVEDEVYPDFHSPPEENEDPYNLDDAPDNLDYVVKLKGGIPFVYDNKEMMELNEPRSLPYPDLQTYTLDLSHVLALIADGPTKTYCHRRLNFLESKFSLHEMLNEMSEFKELKSNPHRDFYNVRKVDTHIHAAACMNQKHLLRFIKHTYQTEPDRIVAEKKGRKMTLKQVFESLHMDPYDLTVDSLDVHAGRQTFHRFDKFNSKYNPVGASELRDLYLKTENYIGGEYFARMVKEVARELEESKYQYTEPRLSIYGRSPDEWLNLAKWFIKHKVYSPNMRWIIQVPRIYDIFRSKNILPSFGKMLENIFIPLFEATINPKDHKELHLFLKYVTGFDSVDDESKHSGHMFSDKSLNPDLWTSEKNPPYSYYLYYMYVNIMLLNNLRK
;
A
#
# COMPACT_ATOMS: atom_id res chain seq x y z
N MET A 1 -13.46 23.40 -26.79
CA MET A 1 -14.53 23.19 -25.78
C MET A 1 -14.07 23.74 -24.43
N PRO A 2 -14.96 24.27 -23.57
CA PRO A 2 -14.56 24.75 -22.24
C PRO A 2 -14.08 23.57 -21.40
N ARG A 3 -12.98 23.74 -20.65
CA ARG A 3 -12.53 22.73 -19.68
C ARG A 3 -13.67 22.47 -18.69
N GLN A 4 -13.96 21.19 -18.41
CA GLN A 4 -14.91 20.81 -17.36
C GLN A 4 -14.52 21.36 -15.97
N PHE A 5 -13.26 21.78 -15.80
CA PHE A 5 -12.78 22.47 -14.62
C PHE A 5 -12.19 23.84 -14.99
N PRO A 6 -12.74 24.95 -14.47
CA PRO A 6 -12.18 26.27 -14.69
C PRO A 6 -10.78 26.35 -14.07
N LYS A 7 -9.84 27.02 -14.76
CA LYS A 7 -8.56 27.38 -14.15
C LYS A 7 -8.84 28.23 -12.92
N LEU A 8 -8.28 27.86 -11.77
CA LEU A 8 -8.36 28.72 -10.59
C LEU A 8 -7.63 30.03 -10.88
N ASN A 9 -8.32 31.16 -10.68
CA ASN A 9 -7.66 32.45 -10.60
C ASN A 9 -6.98 32.52 -9.24
N ILE A 10 -5.65 32.62 -9.25
CA ILE A 10 -4.83 32.71 -8.04
C ILE A 10 -5.22 34.00 -7.30
N SER A 11 -5.72 33.86 -6.07
CA SER A 11 -5.99 35.00 -5.18
C SER A 11 -4.74 35.42 -4.41
N GLU A 12 -4.71 36.62 -3.84
CA GLU A 12 -3.61 37.06 -2.96
C GLU A 12 -3.44 36.12 -1.73
N VAL A 13 -4.54 35.53 -1.26
CA VAL A 13 -4.55 34.54 -0.18
C VAL A 13 -3.81 33.26 -0.60
N ASP A 14 -3.94 32.86 -1.85
CA ASP A 14 -3.25 31.70 -2.41
C ASP A 14 -1.73 31.92 -2.51
N GLU A 15 -1.31 33.15 -2.79
CA GLU A 15 0.11 33.52 -2.81
C GLU A 15 0.73 33.52 -1.40
N HIS A 16 0.01 34.04 -0.40
CA HIS A 16 0.45 33.98 1.00
C HIS A 16 0.60 32.53 1.48
N VAL A 17 -0.34 31.65 1.13
CA VAL A 17 -0.28 30.22 1.46
C VAL A 17 0.90 29.53 0.78
N ARG A 18 1.17 29.84 -0.50
CA ARG A 18 2.34 29.31 -1.21
C ARG A 18 3.64 29.69 -0.49
N LEU A 19 3.79 30.96 -0.12
CA LEU A 19 4.98 31.44 0.63
C LEU A 19 5.14 30.75 1.99
N LEU A 20 4.02 30.48 2.68
CA LEU A 20 4.05 29.73 3.93
C LEU A 20 4.53 28.30 3.70
N ALA A 21 4.00 27.60 2.68
CA ALA A 21 4.43 26.25 2.33
C ALA A 21 5.94 26.20 1.97
N GLU A 22 6.43 27.17 1.19
CA GLU A 22 7.86 27.28 0.85
C GLU A 22 8.74 27.47 2.09
N LYS A 23 8.31 28.33 3.03
CA LYS A 23 9.02 28.53 4.31
C LYS A 23 9.08 27.25 5.14
N VAL A 24 7.99 26.49 5.16
CA VAL A 24 7.90 25.21 5.89
C VAL A 24 8.88 24.19 5.31
N PHE A 25 8.88 24.03 3.99
CA PHE A 25 9.80 23.11 3.33
C PHE A 25 11.26 23.54 3.49
N ALA A 26 11.55 24.83 3.37
CA ALA A 26 12.88 25.38 3.63
C ALA A 26 13.31 25.24 5.10
N LYS A 27 12.37 25.12 6.04
CA LYS A 27 12.67 24.82 7.44
C LYS A 27 13.00 23.34 7.61
N VAL A 28 12.23 22.43 7.00
CA VAL A 28 12.52 20.98 7.00
C VAL A 28 13.91 20.71 6.42
N LEU A 29 14.23 21.28 5.27
CA LEU A 29 15.57 21.16 4.65
C LEU A 29 16.71 21.73 5.52
N ARG A 30 16.43 22.73 6.37
CA ARG A 30 17.43 23.36 7.26
C ARG A 30 17.58 22.61 8.59
N GLU A 31 16.49 22.04 9.10
CA GLU A 31 16.52 21.18 10.29
C GLU A 31 17.34 19.91 10.03
N GLU A 32 17.46 19.45 8.77
CA GLU A 32 18.34 18.33 8.38
C GLU A 32 19.84 18.58 8.57
N ASP A 33 20.32 19.83 8.46
CA ASP A 33 21.73 20.15 8.75
C ASP A 33 22.03 20.03 10.26
N SER A 34 21.00 19.96 11.11
CA SER A 34 21.10 19.63 12.53
C SER A 34 20.66 18.17 12.77
N LYS A 35 21.56 17.34 13.30
CA LYS A 35 21.41 15.87 13.43
C LYS A 35 20.19 15.34 14.24
N ASP A 36 19.28 16.19 14.71
CA ASP A 36 18.18 15.83 15.62
C ASP A 36 16.76 15.96 15.01
N ALA A 37 16.63 16.15 13.69
CA ALA A 37 15.32 16.33 13.02
C ALA A 37 14.49 15.04 12.81
N LEU A 38 14.76 13.96 13.54
CA LEU A 38 14.01 12.69 13.51
C LEU A 38 12.66 12.76 14.25
N SER A 39 12.07 13.94 14.47
CA SER A 39 10.97 14.13 15.43
C SER A 39 9.60 14.50 14.83
N LEU A 40 9.53 14.88 13.55
CA LEU A 40 8.28 15.42 12.99
C LEU A 40 7.33 14.37 12.39
N PHE A 41 7.81 13.17 12.04
CA PHE A 41 7.00 12.08 11.48
C PHE A 41 7.34 10.68 12.00
N THR A 42 8.27 10.57 12.93
CA THR A 42 8.68 9.30 13.54
C THR A 42 7.92 9.13 14.85
N VAL A 43 7.14 8.05 14.97
CA VAL A 43 6.77 7.54 16.29
C VAL A 43 8.09 7.25 17.00
N PRO A 44 8.34 7.75 18.24
CA PRO A 44 9.56 7.41 18.97
C PRO A 44 9.71 5.88 19.01
N GLU A 45 10.78 5.35 18.43
CA GLU A 45 11.07 3.91 18.39
C GLU A 45 11.39 3.32 19.78
N ASP A 46 11.33 4.14 20.83
CA ASP A 46 11.63 3.74 22.19
C ASP A 46 10.39 3.23 22.89
N CYS A 47 10.13 1.91 22.78
CA CYS A 47 9.42 1.19 23.82
C CYS A 47 10.45 0.82 24.91
N PRO A 48 10.47 1.51 26.08
CA PRO A 48 11.50 1.27 27.11
C PRO A 48 11.41 -0.14 27.68
N ILE A 49 10.24 -0.77 27.56
CA ILE A 49 9.97 -2.15 27.97
C ILE A 49 10.71 -3.12 27.04
N GLY A 50 10.74 -2.87 25.73
CA GLY A 50 11.42 -3.75 24.77
C GLY A 50 12.94 -3.74 24.88
N GLN A 51 13.57 -2.61 25.19
CA GLN A 51 15.02 -2.55 25.43
C GLN A 51 15.40 -3.16 26.79
N LYS A 52 14.54 -2.98 27.82
CA LYS A 52 14.71 -3.67 29.10
C LYS A 52 14.54 -5.17 28.94
N GLU A 53 13.47 -5.63 28.29
CA GLU A 53 13.24 -7.06 28.02
C GLU A 53 14.29 -7.66 27.08
N ALA A 54 14.82 -6.90 26.12
CA ALA A 54 15.90 -7.38 25.25
C ALA A 54 17.20 -7.51 26.03
N LYS A 55 17.60 -6.49 26.81
CA LYS A 55 18.77 -6.60 27.72
C LYS A 55 18.57 -7.66 28.78
N GLU A 56 17.37 -7.82 29.31
CA GLU A 56 17.05 -8.81 30.33
C GLU A 56 17.01 -10.22 29.73
N ARG A 57 16.55 -10.39 28.48
CA ARG A 57 16.68 -11.64 27.72
C ARG A 57 18.11 -11.93 27.32
N GLU A 58 18.89 -10.92 26.93
CA GLU A 58 20.30 -11.08 26.54
C GLU A 58 21.15 -11.43 27.77
N LEU A 59 20.88 -10.78 28.91
CA LEU A 59 21.45 -11.12 30.21
C LEU A 59 20.97 -12.49 30.70
N GLN A 60 19.69 -12.85 30.53
CA GLN A 60 19.20 -14.19 30.82
C GLN A 60 19.81 -15.24 29.90
N LYS A 61 20.11 -14.90 28.64
CA LYS A 61 20.74 -15.78 27.66
C LYS A 61 22.23 -15.96 27.96
N GLU A 62 22.94 -14.90 28.34
CA GLU A 62 24.32 -14.98 28.85
C GLU A 62 24.38 -15.75 30.17
N LEU A 63 23.45 -15.51 31.11
CA LEU A 63 23.32 -16.27 32.34
C LEU A 63 22.96 -17.73 32.07
N ALA A 64 22.11 -18.02 31.08
CA ALA A 64 21.75 -19.37 30.68
C ALA A 64 22.89 -20.08 29.93
N GLU A 65 23.71 -19.36 29.16
CA GLU A 65 24.92 -19.88 28.51
C GLU A 65 26.03 -20.14 29.54
N GLN A 66 26.23 -19.24 30.50
CA GLN A 66 27.14 -19.42 31.64
C GLN A 66 26.68 -20.57 32.54
N GLN A 67 25.38 -20.63 32.87
CA GLN A 67 24.78 -21.76 33.58
C GLN A 67 24.85 -23.04 32.75
N SER A 68 24.68 -23.02 31.43
CA SER A 68 24.82 -24.21 30.58
C SER A 68 26.25 -24.75 30.61
N VAL A 69 27.26 -23.88 30.54
CA VAL A 69 28.68 -24.25 30.66
C VAL A 69 29.02 -24.78 32.06
N GLU A 70 28.51 -24.15 33.13
CA GLU A 70 28.65 -24.65 34.50
C GLU A 70 27.86 -25.96 34.75
N THR A 71 26.67 -26.11 34.17
CA THR A 71 25.82 -27.30 34.27
C THR A 71 26.43 -28.48 33.52
N THR A 72 27.13 -28.22 32.42
CA THR A 72 27.89 -29.24 31.68
C THR A 72 29.14 -29.70 32.46
N LYS A 73 29.78 -28.79 33.24
CA LYS A 73 30.84 -29.14 34.20
C LYS A 73 30.30 -29.86 35.44
N ARG A 74 29.15 -29.44 36.00
CA ARG A 74 28.49 -30.06 37.18
C ARG A 74 27.81 -31.39 36.87
N LYS A 75 27.30 -31.63 35.64
CA LYS A 75 26.70 -32.92 35.22
C LYS A 75 27.73 -34.07 35.15
N LYS A 76 29.03 -33.78 35.08
CA LYS A 76 30.09 -34.80 35.31
C LYS A 76 30.32 -35.13 36.79
N SER A 77 29.90 -34.26 37.71
CA SER A 77 30.12 -34.39 39.16
C SER A 77 28.88 -34.87 39.95
N PHE A 78 27.69 -34.84 39.37
CA PHE A 78 26.41 -35.12 40.06
C PHE A 78 25.65 -36.35 39.50
N LYS A 79 26.38 -37.40 39.09
CA LYS A 79 25.79 -38.76 38.95
C LYS A 79 25.63 -39.50 40.28
N MET A 80 25.94 -38.85 41.39
CA MET A 80 25.63 -39.32 42.75
C MET A 80 24.62 -38.35 43.37
N ILE A 81 23.65 -38.93 44.09
CA ILE A 81 22.62 -38.28 44.92
C ILE A 81 21.30 -38.02 44.18
N ARG A 82 20.43 -39.01 44.35
CA ARG A 82 19.03 -39.10 43.93
C ARG A 82 18.21 -39.18 45.20
N SER A 83 17.23 -38.29 45.42
CA SER A 83 15.99 -38.56 46.18
C SER A 83 15.16 -37.30 46.47
N GLN A 84 13.84 -37.39 46.18
CA GLN A 84 12.70 -36.82 46.95
C GLN A 84 12.51 -35.27 46.91
N SER A 85 11.34 -34.63 46.92
CA SER A 85 9.90 -34.99 46.79
C SER A 85 9.03 -33.71 47.00
N LEU A 86 7.95 -33.60 46.21
CA LEU A 86 6.57 -33.16 46.60
C LEU A 86 6.12 -31.66 46.70
N SER A 87 5.04 -31.43 45.91
CA SER A 87 3.85 -30.55 45.94
C SER A 87 3.54 -29.54 47.06
N LEU A 88 2.84 -28.43 46.71
CA LEU A 88 1.66 -27.89 47.43
C LEU A 88 0.85 -26.85 46.61
N GLN A 89 -0.46 -26.77 46.91
CA GLN A 89 -1.58 -26.10 46.21
C GLN A 89 -1.81 -24.63 46.61
N ILE A 90 -2.63 -23.90 45.82
CA ILE A 90 -3.08 -22.51 46.04
C ILE A 90 -4.60 -22.48 46.36
N PRO A 91 -5.09 -21.63 47.30
CA PRO A 91 -6.52 -21.49 47.58
C PRO A 91 -7.20 -20.32 46.84
N SER A 92 -8.48 -20.52 46.53
CA SER A 92 -9.44 -19.63 45.85
C SER A 92 -10.26 -18.78 46.83
N GLN A 93 -10.65 -17.55 46.44
CA GLN A 93 -11.68 -16.77 47.15
C GLN A 93 -12.52 -15.91 46.19
N GLU A 94 -13.86 -16.03 46.33
CA GLU A 94 -14.93 -15.34 45.58
C GLU A 94 -15.31 -13.98 46.20
N TRP A 95 -15.66 -12.97 45.38
CA TRP A 95 -16.30 -11.71 45.82
C TRP A 95 -17.61 -11.42 45.08
N LYS A 96 -18.61 -10.93 45.83
CA LYS A 96 -19.98 -10.56 45.39
C LYS A 96 -20.12 -9.07 45.09
N ALA A 97 -20.98 -8.72 44.12
CA ALA A 97 -21.26 -7.35 43.64
C ALA A 97 -22.42 -6.65 44.38
N PRO A 98 -22.44 -5.31 44.47
CA PRO A 98 -23.63 -4.55 44.85
C PRO A 98 -24.33 -3.88 43.66
N SER A 99 -25.66 -3.79 43.78
CA SER A 99 -26.62 -3.22 42.83
C SER A 99 -26.77 -1.70 42.98
N ALA A 100 -26.71 -0.96 41.86
CA ALA A 100 -27.30 0.38 41.75
C ALA A 100 -27.64 0.69 40.28
N ASN A 101 -28.89 1.05 40.01
CA ASN A 101 -29.36 1.51 38.69
C ASN A 101 -29.12 3.03 38.56
N PRO A 102 -28.58 3.55 37.44
CA PRO A 102 -28.63 4.97 37.15
C PRO A 102 -29.76 5.33 36.17
N VAL A 103 -30.36 6.49 36.44
CA VAL A 103 -31.49 7.13 35.75
C VAL A 103 -31.01 7.77 34.43
N MET A 104 -31.84 7.70 33.38
CA MET A 104 -31.57 8.30 32.07
C MET A 104 -31.71 9.84 32.08
N SER A 105 -30.89 10.52 31.26
CA SER A 105 -30.99 11.95 30.93
C SER A 105 -30.67 12.16 29.44
N PRO A 106 -31.13 13.26 28.82
CA PRO A 106 -31.59 13.26 27.43
C PRO A 106 -30.48 13.37 26.39
N ALA A 107 -30.75 12.81 25.20
CA ALA A 107 -29.86 12.79 24.05
C ALA A 107 -29.78 14.15 23.33
N THR A 108 -28.57 14.47 22.85
CA THR A 108 -28.25 15.58 21.94
C THR A 108 -28.98 15.43 20.60
N PRO A 109 -29.49 16.51 19.96
CA PRO A 109 -30.32 16.39 18.77
C PRO A 109 -29.49 15.97 17.55
N VAL A 110 -29.72 14.75 17.07
CA VAL A 110 -29.32 14.33 15.72
C VAL A 110 -30.42 14.78 14.75
N LEU A 111 -30.05 15.54 13.72
CA LEU A 111 -30.96 15.93 12.64
C LEU A 111 -31.58 14.67 12.00
N PRO A 112 -32.92 14.55 11.94
CA PRO A 112 -33.57 13.42 11.30
C PRO A 112 -33.62 13.67 9.78
N SER A 113 -32.61 13.24 9.05
CA SER A 113 -32.74 13.07 7.60
C SER A 113 -32.20 11.71 7.15
N ALA A 114 -33.15 10.83 6.82
CA ALA A 114 -33.00 9.69 5.92
C ALA A 114 -31.78 8.76 6.15
N PHE A 115 -31.58 8.29 7.39
CA PHE A 115 -31.05 6.94 7.55
C PHE A 115 -32.16 5.98 7.17
N VAL A 116 -32.16 5.47 5.93
CA VAL A 116 -32.81 4.18 5.69
C VAL A 116 -31.97 3.19 6.50
N PRO A 117 -32.50 2.60 7.58
CA PRO A 117 -31.77 1.55 8.27
C PRO A 117 -31.61 0.45 7.23
N VAL A 118 -30.37 0.13 6.86
CA VAL A 118 -30.10 -1.21 6.36
C VAL A 118 -30.64 -2.13 7.46
N GLN A 119 -31.71 -2.88 7.16
CA GLN A 119 -32.25 -3.85 8.11
C GLN A 119 -31.13 -4.87 8.37
N VAL A 120 -30.39 -4.63 9.44
CA VAL A 120 -29.42 -5.61 9.94
C VAL A 120 -30.28 -6.72 10.56
N PRO A 121 -30.17 -7.99 10.11
CA PRO A 121 -31.04 -9.08 10.58
C PRO A 121 -30.85 -9.47 12.06
N TYR A 122 -30.11 -8.68 12.83
CA TYR A 122 -29.63 -9.01 14.16
C TYR A 122 -29.94 -7.84 15.10
N ASP A 123 -30.57 -8.12 16.25
CA ASP A 123 -30.71 -7.17 17.35
C ASP A 123 -29.30 -6.80 17.84
N VAL A 124 -28.80 -5.64 17.42
CA VAL A 124 -27.53 -5.10 17.91
C VAL A 124 -27.75 -4.64 19.36
N PRO A 125 -26.98 -5.13 20.34
CA PRO A 125 -27.10 -4.67 21.72
C PRO A 125 -26.91 -3.15 21.79
N GLU A 126 -27.73 -2.47 22.59
CA GLU A 126 -27.47 -1.07 22.92
C GLU A 126 -26.23 -1.00 23.81
N PHE A 127 -25.11 -0.57 23.24
CA PHE A 127 -23.89 -0.29 24.00
C PHE A 127 -24.06 0.97 24.85
N GLN A 128 -23.47 0.96 26.04
CA GLN A 128 -23.45 2.13 26.89
C GLN A 128 -22.56 3.21 26.25
N ARG A 129 -23.18 4.33 25.87
CA ARG A 129 -22.48 5.47 25.25
C ARG A 129 -22.37 6.61 26.25
N VAL A 130 -21.15 7.03 26.54
CA VAL A 130 -20.89 8.24 27.33
C VAL A 130 -20.85 9.45 26.39
N SER A 131 -21.74 10.40 26.63
CA SER A 131 -21.71 11.72 25.99
C SER A 131 -20.99 12.69 26.92
N ILE A 132 -19.89 13.28 26.44
CA ILE A 132 -19.12 14.28 27.18
C ILE A 132 -19.50 15.65 26.59
N SER A 133 -20.14 16.51 27.37
CA SER A 133 -20.53 17.85 26.94
C SER A 133 -19.34 18.81 26.86
N GLY A 134 -19.28 19.67 25.85
CA GLY A 134 -18.25 20.71 25.72
C GLY A 134 -16.91 20.23 25.13
N ASP A 135 -16.91 19.11 24.41
CA ASP A 135 -15.70 18.45 23.88
C ASP A 135 -15.17 19.06 22.56
N TYR A 136 -15.85 20.05 22.00
CA TYR A 136 -15.59 20.57 20.65
C TYR A 136 -14.26 21.33 20.55
N CYS A 137 -13.89 22.11 21.56
CA CYS A 137 -12.62 22.87 21.56
C CYS A 137 -11.40 22.02 21.96
N ALA A 138 -11.55 20.78 22.45
CA ALA A 138 -10.41 19.96 22.90
C ALA A 138 -9.35 20.73 23.73
N GLY A 139 -9.79 21.69 24.56
CA GLY A 139 -8.94 22.54 25.39
C GLY A 139 -8.19 23.70 24.69
N VAL A 140 -8.37 23.93 23.39
CA VAL A 140 -7.85 25.14 22.69
C VAL A 140 -8.85 26.30 22.78
N THR A 141 -8.43 27.49 22.35
CA THR A 141 -9.33 28.65 22.28
C THR A 141 -10.41 28.46 21.21
N VAL A 142 -11.53 29.17 21.32
CA VAL A 142 -12.62 29.09 20.33
C VAL A 142 -12.14 29.55 18.95
N ASP A 143 -11.30 30.58 18.91
CA ASP A 143 -10.74 31.12 17.67
C ASP A 143 -9.81 30.10 16.98
N ASP A 144 -8.92 29.46 17.74
CA ASP A 144 -8.03 28.39 17.23
C ASP A 144 -8.85 27.21 16.70
N TYR A 145 -9.93 26.84 17.39
CA TYR A 145 -10.84 25.79 16.96
C TYR A 145 -11.53 26.14 15.64
N GLU A 146 -12.07 27.35 15.51
CA GLU A 146 -12.75 27.78 14.28
C GLU A 146 -11.79 27.80 13.08
N GLN A 147 -10.57 28.29 13.29
CA GLN A 147 -9.52 28.27 12.27
C GLN A 147 -9.13 26.84 11.87
N ALA A 148 -8.93 25.95 12.84
CA ALA A 148 -8.61 24.55 12.59
C ALA A 148 -9.74 23.84 11.83
N ALA A 149 -10.99 24.06 12.24
CA ALA A 149 -12.17 23.48 11.60
C ALA A 149 -12.28 23.91 10.13
N LYS A 150 -12.18 25.22 9.83
CA LYS A 150 -12.21 25.73 8.45
C LYS A 150 -11.10 25.11 7.59
N SER A 151 -9.90 24.99 8.15
CA SER A 151 -8.75 24.47 7.42
C SER A 151 -8.86 22.95 7.16
N LEU A 152 -9.37 22.18 8.12
CA LEU A 152 -9.66 20.76 7.96
C LEU A 152 -10.77 20.51 6.94
N VAL A 153 -11.84 21.32 6.96
CA VAL A 153 -12.91 21.26 5.95
C VAL A 153 -12.34 21.52 4.55
N LYS A 154 -11.47 22.52 4.40
CA LYS A 154 -10.79 22.78 3.12
C LYS A 154 -9.97 21.58 2.64
N ALA A 155 -9.21 20.94 3.52
CA ALA A 155 -8.44 19.74 3.18
C ALA A 155 -9.33 18.55 2.78
N LEU A 156 -10.50 18.39 3.44
CA LEU A 156 -11.48 17.37 3.07
C LEU A 156 -12.11 17.62 1.70
N LEU A 157 -12.44 18.87 1.38
CA LEU A 157 -12.95 19.26 0.05
C LEU A 157 -11.92 19.03 -1.06
N ILE A 158 -10.64 19.33 -0.79
CA ILE A 158 -9.54 18.98 -1.69
C ILE A 158 -9.52 17.46 -1.91
N ARG A 159 -9.55 16.66 -0.85
CA ARG A 159 -9.56 15.20 -0.97
C ARG A 159 -10.76 14.69 -1.77
N GLU A 160 -11.97 15.18 -1.49
CA GLU A 160 -13.20 14.79 -2.20
C GLU A 160 -13.12 15.11 -3.69
N LYS A 161 -12.61 16.29 -4.06
CA LYS A 161 -12.36 16.70 -5.45
C LYS A 161 -11.47 15.68 -6.17
N TYR A 162 -10.31 15.33 -5.62
CA TYR A 162 -9.38 14.38 -6.25
C TYR A 162 -9.88 12.93 -6.22
N SER A 163 -10.62 12.53 -5.17
CA SER A 163 -11.27 11.22 -5.11
C SER A 163 -12.31 11.06 -6.22
N ARG A 164 -13.16 12.06 -6.43
CA ARG A 164 -14.20 12.03 -7.48
C ARG A 164 -13.60 11.96 -8.89
N LEU A 165 -12.54 12.72 -9.14
CA LEU A 165 -11.85 12.74 -10.44
C LEU A 165 -11.28 11.38 -10.87
N ALA A 166 -10.80 10.60 -9.90
CA ALA A 166 -10.18 9.29 -10.16
C ALA A 166 -11.14 8.11 -9.91
N TYR A 167 -12.42 8.38 -9.59
CA TYR A 167 -13.41 7.39 -9.18
C TYR A 167 -13.01 6.57 -7.94
N HIS A 168 -12.31 7.20 -7.00
CA HIS A 168 -12.01 6.61 -5.70
C HIS A 168 -13.18 6.79 -4.72
N ARG A 169 -13.40 5.78 -3.87
CA ARG A 169 -14.42 5.85 -2.82
C ARG A 169 -14.10 6.97 -1.84
N PHE A 170 -15.08 7.82 -1.59
CA PHE A 170 -15.07 8.83 -0.53
C PHE A 170 -16.19 8.53 0.49
N PRO A 171 -15.99 8.73 1.81
CA PRO A 171 -17.00 8.38 2.81
C PRO A 171 -18.29 9.17 2.63
N ARG A 172 -19.41 8.46 2.41
CA ARG A 172 -20.75 9.04 2.21
C ARG A 172 -21.15 10.01 3.33
N THR A 173 -20.96 9.62 4.58
CA THR A 173 -21.28 10.45 5.74
C THR A 173 -20.53 11.78 5.68
N THR A 174 -19.23 11.75 5.37
CA THR A 174 -18.42 12.97 5.27
C THR A 174 -18.88 13.85 4.11
N SER A 175 -19.15 13.27 2.94
CA SER A 175 -19.66 14.00 1.78
C SER A 175 -20.98 14.73 2.07
N GLN A 176 -21.92 14.07 2.77
CA GLN A 176 -23.19 14.68 3.17
C GLN A 176 -22.99 15.92 4.06
N TYR A 177 -22.09 15.85 5.04
CA TYR A 177 -21.77 17.00 5.89
C TYR A 177 -21.10 18.12 5.09
N LEU A 178 -20.17 17.81 4.18
CA LEU A 178 -19.50 18.81 3.35
C LEU A 178 -20.49 19.54 2.42
N CYS A 179 -21.39 18.81 1.75
CA CYS A 179 -22.46 19.42 0.94
C CYS A 179 -23.35 20.33 1.79
N SER A 180 -23.75 19.89 2.98
CA SER A 180 -24.59 20.70 3.88
C SER A 180 -23.91 22.00 4.32
N MET A 181 -22.58 22.00 4.48
CA MET A 181 -21.79 23.20 4.81
C MET A 181 -21.68 24.17 3.63
N GLN A 182 -21.86 23.70 2.40
CA GLN A 182 -21.84 24.50 1.18
C GLN A 182 -23.25 24.93 0.73
N ASP A 183 -24.28 24.68 1.55
CA ASP A 183 -25.70 24.85 1.20
C ASP A 183 -26.14 24.05 -0.04
N GLU A 184 -25.42 22.96 -0.34
CA GLU A 184 -25.71 22.05 -1.45
C GLU A 184 -26.43 20.78 -0.96
N LYS A 185 -27.30 20.21 -1.81
CA LYS A 185 -27.94 18.92 -1.53
C LYS A 185 -27.06 17.80 -2.03
N TRP A 186 -26.66 16.90 -1.14
CA TRP A 186 -25.95 15.68 -1.49
C TRP A 186 -26.80 14.80 -2.42
N LYS A 187 -26.24 14.38 -3.55
CA LYS A 187 -26.89 13.47 -4.50
C LYS A 187 -26.21 12.11 -4.49
N VAL A 188 -27.01 11.05 -4.60
CA VAL A 188 -26.49 9.67 -4.73
C VAL A 188 -25.65 9.52 -6.00
N GLU A 189 -25.98 10.28 -7.05
CA GLU A 189 -25.26 10.30 -8.33
C GLU A 189 -23.81 10.79 -8.20
N ASP A 190 -23.50 11.58 -7.17
CA ASP A 190 -22.13 12.06 -6.89
C ASP A 190 -21.26 10.98 -6.25
N GLU A 191 -21.88 9.89 -5.77
CA GLU A 191 -21.21 8.73 -5.20
C GLU A 191 -20.69 7.82 -6.31
N VAL A 192 -19.52 8.17 -6.86
CA VAL A 192 -18.93 7.40 -7.95
C VAL A 192 -18.05 6.27 -7.41
N TYR A 193 -18.29 5.07 -7.94
CA TYR A 193 -17.54 3.86 -7.63
C TYR A 193 -16.69 3.44 -8.85
N PRO A 194 -15.54 2.79 -8.62
CA PRO A 194 -14.82 2.14 -9.72
C PRO A 194 -15.63 0.93 -10.20
N ASP A 195 -15.64 0.69 -11.52
CA ASP A 195 -16.27 -0.49 -12.10
C ASP A 195 -15.42 -1.73 -11.78
N PHE A 196 -16.04 -2.70 -11.10
CA PHE A 196 -15.38 -3.95 -10.71
C PHE A 196 -15.73 -5.06 -11.68
N HIS A 197 -14.71 -5.72 -12.24
CA HIS A 197 -14.91 -6.98 -12.96
C HIS A 197 -15.17 -8.11 -11.96
N SER A 198 -16.39 -8.64 -11.99
CA SER A 198 -16.74 -9.85 -11.24
C SER A 198 -15.75 -10.97 -11.53
N PRO A 199 -15.41 -11.81 -10.53
CA PRO A 199 -14.71 -13.05 -10.81
C PRO A 199 -15.49 -13.88 -11.84
N PRO A 200 -14.82 -14.54 -12.80
CA PRO A 200 -15.46 -15.49 -13.69
C PRO A 200 -16.27 -16.54 -12.92
N GLU A 201 -17.42 -16.94 -13.46
CA GLU A 201 -18.21 -18.04 -12.88
C GLU A 201 -17.48 -19.39 -13.03
N GLU A 202 -17.89 -20.42 -12.27
CA GLU A 202 -17.21 -21.74 -12.27
C GLU A 202 -17.10 -22.39 -13.66
N ASN A 203 -17.96 -22.02 -14.61
CA ASN A 203 -18.01 -22.56 -15.97
C ASN A 203 -17.36 -21.64 -17.02
N GLU A 204 -16.88 -20.46 -16.64
CA GLU A 204 -16.26 -19.50 -17.54
C GLU A 204 -14.73 -19.68 -17.56
N ASP A 205 -14.12 -19.59 -18.74
CA ASP A 205 -12.65 -19.60 -18.82
C ASP A 205 -12.09 -18.23 -18.42
N PRO A 206 -11.33 -18.12 -17.31
CA PRO A 206 -10.68 -16.87 -16.90
C PRO A 206 -9.63 -16.38 -17.91
N TYR A 207 -9.28 -17.17 -18.91
CA TYR A 207 -8.30 -16.80 -19.94
C TYR A 207 -8.90 -16.60 -21.33
N ASN A 208 -10.22 -16.40 -21.42
CA ASN A 208 -10.88 -16.16 -22.70
C ASN A 208 -10.44 -14.84 -23.34
N LEU A 209 -9.74 -14.92 -24.48
CA LEU A 209 -9.25 -13.78 -25.25
C LEU A 209 -10.27 -13.21 -26.24
N ASP A 210 -11.40 -13.89 -26.44
CA ASP A 210 -12.43 -13.47 -27.41
C ASP A 210 -13.45 -12.49 -26.81
N ASP A 211 -13.43 -12.29 -25.49
CA ASP A 211 -14.23 -11.29 -24.76
C ASP A 211 -13.62 -9.86 -24.82
N ALA A 212 -12.83 -9.58 -25.84
CA ALA A 212 -12.25 -8.26 -26.07
C ALA A 212 -13.23 -7.39 -26.89
N PRO A 213 -13.58 -6.17 -26.43
CA PRO A 213 -14.48 -5.29 -27.19
C PRO A 213 -13.87 -4.85 -28.53
N ASP A 214 -14.65 -4.16 -29.37
CA ASP A 214 -14.16 -3.59 -30.63
C ASP A 214 -13.17 -2.45 -30.39
N ASN A 215 -12.24 -2.25 -31.33
CA ASN A 215 -11.28 -1.15 -31.31
C ASN A 215 -12.01 0.20 -31.51
N LEU A 216 -11.61 1.21 -30.75
CA LEU A 216 -12.22 2.55 -30.77
C LEU A 216 -11.52 3.51 -31.74
N ASP A 217 -10.41 3.08 -32.39
CA ASP A 217 -9.60 3.83 -33.37
C ASP A 217 -9.03 5.18 -32.90
N TYR A 218 -9.13 5.49 -31.60
CA TYR A 218 -8.53 6.68 -31.01
C TYR A 218 -7.00 6.65 -31.07
N VAL A 219 -6.38 7.83 -30.97
CA VAL A 219 -4.92 7.96 -30.95
C VAL A 219 -4.48 8.61 -29.66
N VAL A 220 -3.46 8.06 -29.00
CA VAL A 220 -2.87 8.62 -27.79
C VAL A 220 -1.47 9.16 -28.07
N LYS A 221 -1.15 10.33 -27.51
CA LYS A 221 0.20 10.87 -27.51
C LYS A 221 0.54 11.49 -26.17
N LEU A 222 1.66 11.08 -25.59
CA LEU A 222 2.22 11.73 -24.41
C LEU A 222 2.79 13.10 -24.80
N LYS A 223 2.36 14.16 -24.13
CA LYS A 223 2.99 15.48 -24.23
C LYS A 223 3.24 15.98 -22.81
N GLY A 224 4.49 16.14 -22.46
CA GLY A 224 4.88 16.62 -21.15
C GLY A 224 4.51 15.71 -19.99
N GLY A 225 4.64 14.39 -20.19
CA GLY A 225 4.21 13.37 -19.24
C GLY A 225 2.70 13.26 -19.00
N ILE A 226 1.87 13.96 -19.79
CA ILE A 226 0.40 13.85 -19.75
C ILE A 226 -0.09 13.25 -21.09
N PRO A 227 -0.94 12.21 -21.06
CA PRO A 227 -1.47 11.57 -22.25
C PRO A 227 -2.63 12.40 -22.81
N PHE A 228 -2.55 12.73 -24.10
CA PHE A 228 -3.63 13.36 -24.84
C PHE A 228 -4.25 12.32 -25.78
N VAL A 229 -5.55 12.10 -25.63
CA VAL A 229 -6.34 11.22 -26.49
C VAL A 229 -7.01 12.06 -27.57
N TYR A 230 -6.91 11.63 -28.82
CA TYR A 230 -7.52 12.26 -29.99
C TYR A 230 -8.50 11.26 -30.60
N ASP A 231 -9.67 11.74 -31.02
CA ASP A 231 -10.69 10.85 -31.56
C ASP A 231 -10.22 10.22 -32.89
N ASN A 232 -9.51 10.97 -33.74
CA ASN A 232 -8.98 10.48 -35.02
C ASN A 232 -7.55 11.00 -35.29
N LYS A 233 -6.85 10.40 -36.26
CA LYS A 233 -5.54 10.88 -36.76
C LYS A 233 -5.59 12.31 -37.29
N GLU A 234 -6.69 12.73 -37.92
CA GLU A 234 -6.88 14.11 -38.40
C GLU A 234 -6.92 15.12 -37.24
N MET A 235 -7.64 14.79 -36.15
CA MET A 235 -7.72 15.64 -34.96
C MET A 235 -6.37 15.70 -34.21
N MET A 236 -5.56 14.65 -34.34
CA MET A 236 -4.18 14.65 -33.85
C MET A 236 -3.31 15.65 -34.62
N GLU A 237 -3.43 15.70 -35.95
CA GLU A 237 -2.69 16.66 -36.80
C GLU A 237 -3.13 18.11 -36.50
N LEU A 238 -4.42 18.33 -36.27
CA LEU A 238 -4.98 19.62 -35.84
C LEU A 238 -4.68 19.96 -34.37
N ASN A 239 -4.09 19.04 -33.59
CA ASN A 239 -3.83 19.17 -32.16
C ASN A 239 -5.08 19.51 -31.31
N GLU A 240 -6.23 18.92 -31.66
CA GLU A 240 -7.48 19.06 -30.93
C GLU A 240 -7.79 17.78 -30.14
N PRO A 241 -7.31 17.65 -28.88
CA PRO A 241 -7.56 16.46 -28.08
C PRO A 241 -8.98 16.43 -27.53
N ARG A 242 -9.46 15.21 -27.24
CA ARG A 242 -10.67 14.97 -26.47
C ARG A 242 -10.56 15.62 -25.09
N SER A 243 -11.64 16.27 -24.65
CA SER A 243 -11.68 16.97 -23.37
C SER A 243 -11.88 16.01 -22.20
N LEU A 244 -10.82 15.32 -21.79
CA LEU A 244 -10.78 14.56 -20.54
C LEU A 244 -10.49 15.49 -19.35
N PRO A 245 -11.14 15.29 -18.19
CA PRO A 245 -10.91 16.13 -17.02
C PRO A 245 -9.54 15.79 -16.41
N TYR A 246 -8.68 16.79 -16.19
CA TYR A 246 -7.48 16.65 -15.36
C TYR A 246 -7.14 17.96 -14.65
N PRO A 247 -6.60 17.90 -13.42
CA PRO A 247 -6.08 19.08 -12.73
C PRO A 247 -4.79 19.52 -13.42
N ASP A 248 -4.68 20.81 -13.77
CA ASP A 248 -3.42 21.33 -14.26
C ASP A 248 -2.41 21.51 -13.12
N LEU A 249 -1.13 21.60 -13.50
CA LEU A 249 -0.02 21.68 -12.55
C LEU A 249 -0.17 22.83 -11.56
N GLN A 250 -0.69 23.97 -12.02
CA GLN A 250 -0.93 25.14 -11.18
C GLN A 250 -2.00 24.85 -10.12
N THR A 251 -3.13 24.26 -10.51
CA THR A 251 -4.19 23.89 -9.56
C THR A 251 -3.68 22.88 -8.54
N TYR A 252 -2.95 21.86 -8.98
CA TYR A 252 -2.41 20.83 -8.08
C TYR A 252 -1.39 21.39 -7.10
N THR A 253 -0.44 22.20 -7.57
CA THR A 253 0.60 22.79 -6.71
C THR A 253 -0.01 23.77 -5.70
N LEU A 254 -1.07 24.47 -6.07
CA LEU A 254 -1.83 25.31 -5.15
C LEU A 254 -2.55 24.48 -4.07
N ASP A 255 -3.30 23.45 -4.48
CA ASP A 255 -4.01 22.55 -3.55
C ASP A 255 -3.00 21.87 -2.58
N LEU A 256 -1.86 21.42 -3.10
CA LEU A 256 -0.76 20.86 -2.30
C LEU A 256 -0.21 21.89 -1.30
N SER A 257 -0.05 23.15 -1.73
CA SER A 257 0.43 24.23 -0.85
C SER A 257 -0.54 24.49 0.31
N HIS A 258 -1.85 24.44 0.08
CA HIS A 258 -2.87 24.53 1.15
C HIS A 258 -2.73 23.41 2.18
N VAL A 259 -2.51 22.17 1.72
CA VAL A 259 -2.31 21.02 2.62
C VAL A 259 -0.97 21.13 3.38
N LEU A 260 0.11 21.54 2.72
CA LEU A 260 1.41 21.72 3.38
C LEU A 260 1.39 22.85 4.42
N ALA A 261 0.73 23.97 4.11
CA ALA A 261 0.52 25.06 5.05
C ALA A 261 -0.27 24.60 6.29
N LEU A 262 -1.32 23.79 6.09
CA LEU A 262 -2.12 23.22 7.18
C LEU A 262 -1.29 22.34 8.12
N ILE A 263 -0.38 21.51 7.58
CA ILE A 263 0.49 20.63 8.38
C ILE A 263 1.42 21.43 9.31
N ALA A 264 1.79 22.65 8.89
CA ALA A 264 2.66 23.53 9.65
C ALA A 264 1.93 24.49 10.59
N ASP A 265 0.60 24.59 10.49
CA ASP A 265 -0.19 25.47 11.33
C ASP A 265 -0.21 24.98 12.78
N GLY A 266 0.44 25.72 13.68
CA GLY A 266 0.63 25.35 15.08
C GLY A 266 -0.68 25.13 15.87
N PRO A 267 -1.65 26.07 15.80
CA PRO A 267 -2.97 25.90 16.43
C PRO A 267 -3.70 24.65 15.95
N THR A 268 -3.78 24.44 14.62
CA THR A 268 -4.44 23.24 14.07
C THR A 268 -3.73 21.97 14.51
N LYS A 269 -2.39 21.94 14.53
CA LYS A 269 -1.62 20.77 14.99
C LYS A 269 -1.92 20.43 16.45
N THR A 270 -1.97 21.45 17.30
CA THR A 270 -2.28 21.32 18.73
C THR A 270 -3.70 20.81 18.93
N TYR A 271 -4.66 21.38 18.20
CA TYR A 271 -6.06 20.95 18.23
C TYR A 271 -6.20 19.48 17.82
N CYS A 272 -5.64 19.09 16.66
CA CYS A 272 -5.69 17.72 16.16
C CYS A 272 -5.08 16.73 17.15
N HIS A 273 -3.91 17.03 17.73
CA HIS A 273 -3.27 16.17 18.73
C HIS A 273 -4.15 15.97 19.96
N ARG A 274 -4.70 17.05 20.53
CA ARG A 274 -5.61 16.95 21.68
C ARG A 274 -6.90 16.21 21.34
N ARG A 275 -7.45 16.43 20.15
CA ARG A 275 -8.66 15.74 19.68
C ARG A 275 -8.42 14.24 19.50
N LEU A 276 -7.26 13.84 18.98
CA LEU A 276 -6.89 12.43 18.85
C LEU A 276 -6.75 11.75 20.22
N ASN A 277 -6.04 12.37 21.17
CA ASN A 277 -5.92 11.84 22.54
C ASN A 277 -7.29 11.72 23.24
N PHE A 278 -8.18 12.67 22.99
CA PHE A 278 -9.55 12.61 23.49
C PHE A 278 -10.35 11.46 22.86
N LEU A 279 -10.23 11.25 21.55
CA LEU A 279 -10.89 10.13 20.85
C LEU A 279 -10.36 8.78 21.32
N GLU A 280 -9.05 8.66 21.57
CA GLU A 280 -8.43 7.47 22.15
C GLU A 280 -8.96 7.21 23.56
N SER A 281 -8.97 8.23 24.44
CA SER A 281 -9.53 8.11 25.79
C SER A 281 -11.01 7.71 25.78
N LYS A 282 -11.78 8.24 24.84
CA LYS A 282 -13.19 7.87 24.64
C LYS A 282 -13.33 6.41 24.20
N PHE A 283 -12.44 5.92 23.34
CA PHE A 283 -12.42 4.52 22.94
C PHE A 283 -12.04 3.60 24.10
N SER A 284 -11.02 3.94 24.90
CA SER A 284 -10.68 3.18 26.11
C SER A 284 -11.82 3.14 27.14
N LEU A 285 -12.55 4.24 27.30
CA LEU A 285 -13.74 4.27 28.16
C LEU A 285 -14.86 3.38 27.61
N HIS A 286 -15.07 3.39 26.29
CA HIS A 286 -16.02 2.49 25.64
C HIS A 286 -15.65 1.03 25.89
N GLU A 287 -14.38 0.65 25.74
CA GLU A 287 -13.87 -0.69 26.02
C GLU A 287 -14.16 -1.08 27.48
N MET A 288 -13.78 -0.25 28.46
CA MET A 288 -14.04 -0.52 29.88
C MET A 288 -15.54 -0.72 30.23
N LEU A 289 -16.44 -0.03 29.53
CA LEU A 289 -17.88 -0.14 29.78
C LEU A 289 -18.55 -1.29 29.03
N ASN A 290 -18.03 -1.64 27.84
CA ASN A 290 -18.73 -2.49 26.89
C ASN A 290 -18.03 -3.81 26.57
N GLU A 291 -16.80 -4.06 27.04
CA GLU A 291 -16.01 -5.28 26.75
C GLU A 291 -16.83 -6.56 26.97
N MET A 292 -17.51 -6.67 28.12
CA MET A 292 -18.32 -7.86 28.44
C MET A 292 -19.53 -8.02 27.52
N SER A 293 -20.13 -6.91 27.08
CA SER A 293 -21.26 -6.89 26.16
C SER A 293 -20.81 -7.28 24.75
N GLU A 294 -19.69 -6.74 24.26
CA GLU A 294 -19.07 -7.10 22.99
C GLU A 294 -18.66 -8.57 22.98
N PHE A 295 -18.05 -9.06 24.06
CA PHE A 295 -17.67 -10.47 24.20
C PHE A 295 -18.87 -11.41 24.22
N LYS A 296 -19.99 -10.98 24.84
CA LYS A 296 -21.24 -11.74 24.82
C LYS A 296 -21.85 -11.79 23.42
N GLU A 297 -21.79 -10.70 22.67
CA GLU A 297 -22.24 -10.64 21.27
C GLU A 297 -21.38 -11.53 20.36
N LEU A 298 -20.06 -11.52 20.53
CA LEU A 298 -19.18 -12.44 19.81
C LEU A 298 -19.54 -13.90 20.09
N LYS A 299 -19.84 -14.24 21.35
CA LYS A 299 -20.30 -15.58 21.74
C LYS A 299 -21.68 -15.95 21.25
N SER A 300 -22.56 -14.97 21.00
CA SER A 300 -23.90 -15.23 20.46
C SER A 300 -23.87 -15.58 18.97
N ASN A 301 -22.74 -15.38 18.29
CA ASN A 301 -22.52 -15.74 16.91
C ASN A 301 -21.63 -16.99 16.77
N PRO A 302 -22.17 -18.22 16.99
CA PRO A 302 -21.37 -19.44 17.10
C PRO A 302 -20.63 -19.82 15.80
N HIS A 303 -21.00 -19.24 14.66
CA HIS A 303 -20.41 -19.55 13.36
C HIS A 303 -19.47 -18.46 12.83
N ARG A 304 -19.25 -17.37 13.60
CA ARG A 304 -18.31 -16.31 13.24
C ARG A 304 -17.27 -16.16 14.34
N ASP A 305 -16.11 -16.73 14.09
CA ASP A 305 -14.91 -16.55 14.90
C ASP A 305 -13.81 -15.92 14.05
N PHE A 306 -12.61 -15.78 14.63
CA PHE A 306 -11.47 -15.25 13.91
C PHE A 306 -11.18 -16.04 12.62
N TYR A 307 -11.38 -17.36 12.58
CA TYR A 307 -11.07 -18.17 11.39
C TYR A 307 -12.10 -18.02 10.27
N ASN A 308 -13.35 -17.75 10.60
CA ASN A 308 -14.45 -17.63 9.65
C ASN A 308 -14.73 -16.19 9.17
N VAL A 309 -13.94 -15.22 9.62
CA VAL A 309 -14.00 -13.83 9.12
C VAL A 309 -13.12 -13.69 7.88
N ARG A 310 -13.70 -13.13 6.81
CA ARG A 310 -12.98 -12.80 5.58
C ARG A 310 -11.94 -11.73 5.85
N LYS A 311 -10.70 -12.00 5.46
CA LYS A 311 -9.55 -11.13 5.65
C LYS A 311 -8.83 -10.99 4.33
N VAL A 312 -8.37 -9.77 4.06
CA VAL A 312 -7.61 -9.46 2.86
C VAL A 312 -6.25 -8.95 3.30
N ASP A 313 -5.19 -9.59 2.84
CA ASP A 313 -3.85 -9.01 2.91
C ASP A 313 -3.69 -8.01 1.75
N THR A 314 -3.87 -6.73 2.07
CA THR A 314 -3.82 -5.62 1.11
C THR A 314 -2.40 -5.13 0.83
N HIS A 315 -1.38 -5.64 1.54
CA HIS A 315 0.00 -5.14 1.43
C HIS A 315 1.05 -6.25 1.41
N ILE A 316 1.10 -7.01 0.31
CA ILE A 316 2.13 -8.04 0.11
C ILE A 316 2.80 -7.91 -1.28
N HIS A 317 4.11 -8.16 -1.32
CA HIS A 317 4.85 -8.27 -2.58
C HIS A 317 4.75 -9.70 -3.12
N ALA A 318 4.51 -9.87 -4.42
CA ALA A 318 4.37 -11.20 -5.02
C ALA A 318 5.63 -12.06 -4.82
N ALA A 319 6.82 -11.47 -4.89
CA ALA A 319 8.09 -12.15 -4.63
C ALA A 319 8.28 -12.60 -3.17
N ALA A 320 7.40 -12.15 -2.27
CA ALA A 320 7.42 -12.45 -0.84
C ALA A 320 6.14 -13.18 -0.38
N CYS A 321 5.31 -13.67 -1.30
CA CYS A 321 4.03 -14.28 -0.95
C CYS A 321 4.17 -15.67 -0.30
N MET A 322 5.28 -16.38 -0.55
CA MET A 322 5.53 -17.68 0.07
C MET A 322 6.34 -17.58 1.36
N ASN A 323 6.12 -18.54 2.25
CA ASN A 323 6.94 -18.73 3.44
C ASN A 323 8.37 -19.17 3.06
N GLN A 324 9.37 -18.70 3.81
CA GLN A 324 10.77 -19.11 3.68
C GLN A 324 10.99 -20.64 3.63
N LYS A 325 10.25 -21.40 4.46
CA LYS A 325 10.31 -22.87 4.47
C LYS A 325 9.78 -23.46 3.15
N HIS A 326 8.74 -22.86 2.59
CA HIS A 326 8.16 -23.27 1.33
C HIS A 326 9.12 -22.99 0.17
N LEU A 327 9.70 -21.79 0.11
CA LEU A 327 10.72 -21.43 -0.87
C LEU A 327 11.92 -22.39 -0.82
N LEU A 328 12.46 -22.66 0.37
CA LEU A 328 13.58 -23.59 0.53
C LEU A 328 13.25 -24.99 0.01
N ARG A 329 12.08 -25.52 0.41
CA ARG A 329 11.60 -26.83 -0.03
C ARG A 329 11.46 -26.86 -1.55
N PHE A 330 10.94 -25.79 -2.16
CA PHE A 330 10.78 -25.68 -3.60
C PHE A 330 12.14 -25.72 -4.32
N ILE A 331 13.13 -24.94 -3.87
CA ILE A 331 14.49 -24.92 -4.44
C ILE A 331 15.15 -26.31 -4.36
N LYS A 332 15.03 -27.00 -3.21
CA LYS A 332 15.57 -28.36 -3.06
C LYS A 332 14.87 -29.35 -3.98
N HIS A 333 13.55 -29.23 -4.12
CA HIS A 333 12.75 -30.10 -4.97
C HIS A 333 13.08 -29.92 -6.46
N THR A 334 13.16 -28.69 -6.97
CA THR A 334 13.51 -28.41 -8.37
C THR A 334 14.93 -28.86 -8.69
N TYR A 335 15.88 -28.71 -7.77
CA TYR A 335 17.24 -29.21 -7.98
C TYR A 335 17.30 -30.74 -8.09
N GLN A 336 16.52 -31.46 -7.28
CA GLN A 336 16.48 -32.92 -7.31
C GLN A 336 15.76 -33.48 -8.54
N THR A 337 14.71 -32.80 -9.01
CA THR A 337 13.84 -33.27 -10.09
C THR A 337 14.25 -32.78 -11.47
N GLU A 338 14.81 -31.57 -11.56
CA GLU A 338 15.13 -30.89 -12.82
C GLU A 338 16.60 -30.37 -12.87
N PRO A 339 17.63 -31.17 -12.50
CA PRO A 339 19.02 -30.69 -12.42
C PRO A 339 19.62 -30.29 -13.78
N ASP A 340 19.25 -31.00 -14.85
CA ASP A 340 19.79 -30.81 -16.19
C ASP A 340 19.03 -29.76 -17.01
N ARG A 341 17.99 -29.15 -16.42
CA ARG A 341 17.18 -28.13 -17.08
C ARG A 341 18.02 -26.88 -17.31
N ILE A 342 17.95 -26.33 -18.53
CA ILE A 342 18.64 -25.07 -18.86
C ILE A 342 17.84 -23.91 -18.27
N VAL A 343 18.45 -23.18 -17.34
CA VAL A 343 17.77 -22.15 -16.54
C VAL A 343 18.36 -20.75 -16.68
N ALA A 344 19.58 -20.63 -17.21
CA ALA A 344 20.25 -19.36 -17.38
C ALA A 344 21.13 -19.33 -18.63
N GLU A 345 21.39 -18.14 -19.15
CA GLU A 345 22.36 -17.92 -20.21
C GLU A 345 23.36 -16.85 -19.76
N LYS A 346 24.64 -17.22 -19.68
CA LYS A 346 25.72 -16.31 -19.27
C LYS A 346 26.75 -16.23 -20.38
N LYS A 347 26.93 -15.03 -20.96
CA LYS A 347 27.88 -14.77 -22.07
C LYS A 347 27.68 -15.73 -23.27
N GLY A 348 26.44 -16.01 -23.65
CA GLY A 348 26.09 -16.90 -24.76
C GLY A 348 26.23 -18.40 -24.45
N ARG A 349 26.58 -18.78 -23.21
CA ARG A 349 26.59 -20.18 -22.77
C ARG A 349 25.34 -20.47 -21.97
N LYS A 350 24.58 -21.47 -22.44
CA LYS A 350 23.44 -22.04 -21.72
C LYS A 350 23.95 -22.82 -20.50
N MET A 351 23.42 -22.50 -19.33
CA MET A 351 23.76 -23.14 -18.06
C MET A 351 22.58 -23.96 -17.56
N THR A 352 22.86 -25.19 -17.12
CA THR A 352 21.87 -26.02 -16.43
C THR A 352 21.68 -25.57 -14.98
N LEU A 353 20.59 -25.99 -14.34
CA LEU A 353 20.34 -25.69 -12.92
C LEU A 353 21.50 -26.16 -12.05
N LYS A 354 22.00 -27.37 -12.33
CA LYS A 354 23.19 -27.91 -11.67
C LYS A 354 24.42 -27.02 -11.83
N GLN A 355 24.70 -26.57 -13.05
CA GLN A 355 25.84 -25.68 -13.32
C GLN A 355 25.70 -24.31 -12.66
N VAL A 356 24.48 -23.80 -12.50
CA VAL A 356 24.24 -22.54 -11.76
C VAL A 356 24.62 -22.72 -10.29
N PHE A 357 24.18 -23.80 -9.63
CA PHE A 357 24.57 -24.09 -8.24
C PHE A 357 26.08 -24.35 -8.08
N GLU A 358 26.69 -25.09 -9.01
CA GLU A 358 28.15 -25.29 -9.05
C GLU A 358 28.90 -23.95 -9.17
N SER A 359 28.41 -23.01 -9.99
CA SER A 359 29.03 -21.70 -10.18
C SER A 359 28.93 -20.78 -8.96
N LEU A 360 27.92 -21.00 -8.11
CA LEU A 360 27.75 -20.29 -6.85
C LEU A 360 28.50 -20.97 -5.70
N HIS A 361 29.17 -22.10 -5.95
CA HIS A 361 29.84 -22.92 -4.93
C HIS A 361 28.92 -23.32 -3.77
N MET A 362 27.67 -23.66 -4.10
CA MET A 362 26.63 -23.97 -3.11
C MET A 362 26.04 -25.36 -3.35
N ASP A 363 25.96 -26.17 -2.31
CA ASP A 363 25.18 -27.40 -2.32
C ASP A 363 23.74 -27.12 -1.83
N PRO A 364 22.71 -27.45 -2.63
CA PRO A 364 21.31 -27.35 -2.22
C PRO A 364 20.96 -28.11 -0.94
N TYR A 365 21.68 -29.17 -0.60
CA TYR A 365 21.49 -29.89 0.66
C TYR A 365 21.80 -29.00 1.86
N ASP A 366 22.87 -28.22 1.78
CA ASP A 366 23.37 -27.35 2.84
C ASP A 366 22.60 -26.02 2.95
N LEU A 367 21.69 -25.74 2.00
CA LEU A 367 20.79 -24.60 2.11
C LEU A 367 19.90 -24.74 3.34
N THR A 368 19.99 -23.77 4.23
CA THR A 368 19.10 -23.62 5.38
C THR A 368 18.13 -22.46 5.15
N VAL A 369 17.14 -22.37 6.04
CA VAL A 369 16.22 -21.23 6.05
C VAL A 369 16.98 -19.92 6.27
N ASP A 370 17.98 -19.94 7.15
CA ASP A 370 18.82 -18.78 7.44
C ASP A 370 19.70 -18.38 6.25
N SER A 371 20.13 -19.36 5.44
CA SER A 371 20.90 -19.11 4.22
C SER A 371 20.14 -18.28 3.18
N LEU A 372 18.80 -18.31 3.17
CA LEU A 372 17.99 -17.57 2.20
C LEU A 372 17.87 -16.07 2.53
N ASP A 373 18.20 -15.65 3.76
CA ASP A 373 18.14 -14.26 4.26
C ASP A 373 16.80 -13.51 4.02
N VAL A 374 15.70 -14.25 3.87
CA VAL A 374 14.35 -13.72 3.62
C VAL A 374 13.64 -13.19 4.89
N HIS A 375 14.41 -12.77 5.90
CA HIS A 375 13.87 -12.33 7.19
C HIS A 375 13.26 -10.92 7.12
N ALA A 376 11.95 -10.82 7.39
CA ALA A 376 11.31 -9.56 7.72
C ALA A 376 11.87 -9.06 9.07
N GLY A 377 12.47 -7.87 9.08
CA GLY A 377 13.03 -7.27 10.31
C GLY A 377 12.72 -5.78 10.36
N ARG A 378 12.83 -5.14 11.53
CA ARG A 378 12.50 -3.70 11.68
C ARG A 378 13.26 -2.81 10.67
N GLN A 379 14.46 -3.22 10.27
CA GLN A 379 15.32 -2.55 9.28
C GLN A 379 14.84 -2.61 7.81
N THR A 380 13.75 -3.35 7.49
CA THR A 380 13.10 -3.32 6.16
C THR A 380 11.93 -2.34 6.08
N PHE A 381 11.47 -1.82 7.21
CA PHE A 381 10.45 -0.78 7.24
C PHE A 381 11.05 0.50 6.61
N HIS A 382 10.32 1.17 5.73
CA HIS A 382 10.76 2.33 4.91
C HIS A 382 11.84 2.08 3.83
N ARG A 383 12.45 0.90 3.72
CA ARG A 383 13.61 0.63 2.83
C ARG A 383 13.34 -0.45 1.79
N PHE A 384 12.71 -0.09 0.66
CA PHE A 384 12.45 -1.03 -0.45
C PHE A 384 13.73 -1.58 -1.12
N ASP A 385 14.83 -0.83 -1.09
CA ASP A 385 16.15 -1.25 -1.58
C ASP A 385 16.75 -2.40 -0.72
N LYS A 386 16.66 -2.28 0.61
CA LYS A 386 17.02 -3.34 1.55
C LYS A 386 16.06 -4.52 1.46
N PHE A 387 14.76 -4.29 1.24
CA PHE A 387 13.80 -5.36 0.95
C PHE A 387 14.25 -6.16 -0.28
N ASN A 388 14.54 -5.51 -1.41
CA ASN A 388 15.05 -6.17 -2.62
C ASN A 388 16.35 -6.94 -2.39
N SER A 389 17.21 -6.43 -1.51
CA SER A 389 18.47 -7.09 -1.15
C SER A 389 18.27 -8.30 -0.24
N LYS A 390 17.23 -8.30 0.60
CA LYS A 390 16.84 -9.42 1.48
C LYS A 390 16.12 -10.55 0.75
N TYR A 391 15.41 -10.28 -0.34
CA TYR A 391 14.89 -11.33 -1.23
C TYR A 391 15.91 -11.75 -2.29
N ASN A 392 17.20 -11.62 -1.98
CA ASN A 392 18.28 -12.19 -2.75
C ASN A 392 18.72 -13.49 -2.06
N PRO A 393 18.13 -14.66 -2.42
CA PRO A 393 18.42 -15.88 -1.69
C PRO A 393 19.93 -16.14 -1.75
N VAL A 394 20.53 -16.22 -0.57
CA VAL A 394 21.98 -16.46 -0.37
C VAL A 394 22.88 -15.35 -0.91
N GLY A 395 22.35 -14.15 -1.14
CA GLY A 395 23.11 -13.02 -1.69
C GLY A 395 23.44 -13.14 -3.18
N ALA A 396 22.90 -14.14 -3.89
CA ALA A 396 23.13 -14.40 -5.30
C ALA A 396 21.95 -13.91 -6.16
N SER A 397 22.16 -12.83 -6.91
CA SER A 397 21.15 -12.24 -7.82
C SER A 397 20.58 -13.25 -8.82
N GLU A 398 21.38 -14.25 -9.18
CA GLU A 398 21.05 -15.30 -10.12
C GLU A 398 19.90 -16.20 -9.62
N LEU A 399 19.89 -16.58 -8.33
CA LEU A 399 18.83 -17.41 -7.77
C LEU A 399 17.54 -16.62 -7.58
N ARG A 400 17.66 -15.34 -7.20
CA ARG A 400 16.52 -14.42 -7.16
C ARG A 400 15.85 -14.30 -8.52
N ASP A 401 16.66 -14.07 -9.56
CA ASP A 401 16.15 -13.87 -10.92
C ASP A 401 15.51 -15.15 -11.47
N LEU A 402 16.03 -16.32 -11.09
CA LEU A 402 15.45 -17.61 -11.49
C LEU A 402 14.12 -17.92 -10.78
N TYR A 403 14.05 -17.78 -9.46
CA TYR A 403 12.89 -18.24 -8.68
C TYR A 403 11.86 -17.15 -8.41
N LEU A 404 12.25 -15.87 -8.36
CA LEU A 404 11.42 -14.78 -7.82
C LEU A 404 11.08 -13.68 -8.82
N LYS A 405 11.43 -13.85 -10.11
CA LYS A 405 11.07 -12.92 -11.19
C LYS A 405 10.15 -13.56 -12.22
N THR A 406 9.27 -12.73 -12.78
CA THR A 406 8.36 -13.07 -13.89
C THR A 406 9.11 -13.18 -15.22
N GLU A 407 10.16 -12.38 -15.40
CA GLU A 407 11.02 -12.39 -16.58
C GLU A 407 12.39 -13.00 -16.26
N ASN A 408 12.68 -14.15 -16.88
CA ASN A 408 13.98 -14.80 -16.87
C ASN A 408 14.09 -15.74 -18.09
N TYR A 409 15.18 -16.50 -18.21
CA TYR A 409 15.43 -17.39 -19.35
C TYR A 409 14.34 -18.46 -19.55
N ILE A 410 13.71 -18.95 -18.47
CA ILE A 410 12.61 -19.92 -18.53
C ILE A 410 11.22 -19.24 -18.57
N GLY A 411 11.19 -17.91 -18.73
CA GLY A 411 9.95 -17.12 -18.76
C GLY A 411 9.17 -17.17 -17.44
N GLY A 412 9.86 -17.19 -16.29
CA GLY A 412 9.24 -17.06 -14.96
C GLY A 412 8.43 -18.27 -14.50
N GLU A 413 8.64 -19.45 -15.08
CA GLU A 413 7.87 -20.66 -14.79
C GLU A 413 7.93 -21.09 -13.32
N TYR A 414 9.13 -21.06 -12.71
CA TYR A 414 9.30 -21.42 -11.30
C TYR A 414 8.58 -20.45 -10.37
N PHE A 415 8.62 -19.15 -10.66
CA PHE A 415 7.89 -18.16 -9.90
C PHE A 415 6.37 -18.40 -10.00
N ALA A 416 5.86 -18.65 -11.21
CA ALA A 416 4.46 -18.96 -11.41
C ALA A 416 4.01 -20.26 -10.72
N ARG A 417 4.85 -21.29 -10.69
CA ARG A 417 4.58 -22.53 -9.94
C ARG A 417 4.45 -22.26 -8.44
N MET A 418 5.35 -21.48 -7.85
CA MET A 418 5.26 -21.13 -6.43
C MET A 418 4.01 -20.30 -6.12
N VAL A 419 3.70 -19.30 -6.95
CA VAL A 419 2.48 -18.50 -6.79
C VAL A 419 1.23 -19.38 -6.85
N LYS A 420 1.17 -20.35 -7.78
CA LYS A 420 0.05 -21.30 -7.86
C LYS A 420 -0.07 -22.21 -6.63
N GLU A 421 1.05 -22.62 -6.05
CA GLU A 421 1.03 -23.39 -4.80
C GLU A 421 0.44 -22.56 -3.65
N VAL A 422 0.81 -21.28 -3.54
CA VAL A 422 0.25 -20.34 -2.55
C VAL A 422 -1.23 -20.04 -2.84
N ALA A 423 -1.59 -19.85 -4.12
CA ALA A 423 -2.96 -19.61 -4.55
C ALA A 423 -3.90 -20.76 -4.12
N ARG A 424 -3.46 -22.01 -4.31
CA ARG A 424 -4.22 -23.19 -3.87
C ARG A 424 -4.39 -23.23 -2.36
N GLU A 425 -3.36 -22.89 -1.58
CA GLU A 425 -3.46 -22.80 -0.12
C GLU A 425 -4.48 -21.71 0.31
N LEU A 426 -4.55 -20.60 -0.43
CA LEU A 426 -5.54 -19.54 -0.20
C LEU A 426 -6.96 -19.95 -0.60
N GLU A 427 -7.12 -20.72 -1.68
CA GLU A 427 -8.43 -21.25 -2.10
C GLU A 427 -8.97 -22.28 -1.10
N GLU A 428 -8.11 -23.14 -0.56
CA GLU A 428 -8.45 -24.05 0.55
C GLU A 428 -8.83 -23.25 1.80
N SER A 429 -8.16 -22.12 2.04
CA SER A 429 -8.44 -21.16 3.11
C SER A 429 -9.53 -20.15 2.71
N LYS A 430 -10.79 -20.61 2.61
CA LYS A 430 -11.99 -19.87 2.13
C LYS A 430 -12.12 -18.38 2.55
N TYR A 431 -11.57 -18.00 3.70
CA TYR A 431 -11.69 -16.67 4.28
C TYR A 431 -10.46 -15.77 4.08
N GLN A 432 -9.41 -16.23 3.41
CA GLN A 432 -8.19 -15.47 3.19
C GLN A 432 -8.07 -15.06 1.73
N TYR A 433 -7.82 -13.76 1.54
CA TYR A 433 -7.64 -13.12 0.24
C TYR A 433 -6.36 -12.31 0.28
N THR A 434 -5.80 -12.01 -0.89
CA THR A 434 -4.55 -11.25 -0.97
C THR A 434 -4.46 -10.40 -2.23
N GLU A 435 -3.75 -9.28 -2.11
CA GLU A 435 -3.46 -8.35 -3.20
C GLU A 435 -1.94 -8.26 -3.46
N PRO A 436 -1.32 -9.30 -4.05
CA PRO A 436 0.10 -9.32 -4.35
C PRO A 436 0.52 -8.28 -5.39
N ARG A 437 1.69 -7.69 -5.14
CA ARG A 437 2.29 -6.67 -6.00
C ARG A 437 3.28 -7.24 -7.01
N LEU A 438 3.07 -6.93 -8.29
CA LEU A 438 3.97 -7.24 -9.41
C LEU A 438 4.65 -5.98 -9.93
N SER A 439 5.95 -6.05 -10.19
CA SER A 439 6.73 -4.89 -10.64
C SER A 439 6.58 -4.60 -12.12
N ILE A 440 6.32 -3.34 -12.44
CA ILE A 440 6.63 -2.72 -13.74
C ILE A 440 7.63 -1.59 -13.46
N TYR A 441 8.74 -1.59 -14.17
CA TYR A 441 9.84 -0.65 -13.94
C TYR A 441 9.80 0.55 -14.90
N GLY A 442 9.20 0.40 -16.09
CA GLY A 442 9.14 1.46 -17.10
C GLY A 442 10.44 1.62 -17.90
N ARG A 443 11.26 0.57 -18.01
CA ARG A 443 12.48 0.56 -18.85
C ARG A 443 12.14 0.38 -20.33
N SER A 444 11.15 -0.46 -20.63
CA SER A 444 10.63 -0.66 -21.98
C SER A 444 9.10 -0.74 -21.98
N PRO A 445 8.44 -0.42 -23.11
CA PRO A 445 6.99 -0.57 -23.23
C PRO A 445 6.54 -2.05 -23.24
N ASP A 446 7.43 -2.97 -23.62
CA ASP A 446 7.14 -4.41 -23.71
C ASP A 446 6.94 -5.09 -22.34
N GLU A 447 7.32 -4.44 -21.24
CA GLU A 447 7.19 -5.01 -19.89
C GLU A 447 5.74 -5.44 -19.57
N TRP A 448 4.76 -4.63 -19.97
CA TRP A 448 3.34 -4.95 -19.79
C TRP A 448 2.92 -6.20 -20.57
N LEU A 449 3.34 -6.30 -21.83
CA LEU A 449 3.02 -7.43 -22.69
C LEU A 449 3.67 -8.71 -22.16
N ASN A 450 4.93 -8.64 -21.73
CA ASN A 450 5.64 -9.78 -21.14
C ASN A 450 4.97 -10.25 -19.85
N LEU A 451 4.53 -9.32 -18.99
CA LEU A 451 3.83 -9.64 -17.76
C LEU A 451 2.46 -10.30 -18.03
N ALA A 452 1.71 -9.76 -18.99
CA ALA A 452 0.44 -10.35 -19.42
C ALA A 452 0.63 -11.76 -20.00
N LYS A 453 1.64 -11.95 -20.85
CA LYS A 453 2.02 -13.28 -21.38
C LYS A 453 2.40 -14.24 -20.27
N TRP A 454 3.16 -13.81 -19.26
CA TRP A 454 3.52 -14.63 -18.11
C TRP A 454 2.27 -15.10 -17.36
N PHE A 455 1.33 -14.18 -17.09
CA PHE A 455 0.07 -14.48 -16.40
C PHE A 455 -0.78 -15.52 -17.14
N ILE A 456 -0.96 -15.34 -18.46
CA ILE A 456 -1.79 -16.22 -19.30
C ILE A 456 -1.09 -17.57 -19.53
N LYS A 457 0.18 -17.55 -19.94
CA LYS A 457 0.94 -18.77 -20.27
C LYS A 457 1.02 -19.73 -19.10
N HIS A 458 1.26 -19.22 -17.89
CA HIS A 458 1.42 -20.05 -16.71
C HIS A 458 0.14 -20.29 -15.92
N LYS A 459 -0.97 -19.66 -16.34
CA LYS A 459 -2.29 -19.73 -15.73
C LYS A 459 -2.27 -19.40 -14.23
N VAL A 460 -1.95 -18.15 -13.88
CA VAL A 460 -1.72 -17.70 -12.49
C VAL A 460 -2.92 -16.92 -11.90
N TYR A 461 -4.13 -17.17 -12.39
CA TYR A 461 -5.38 -16.68 -11.83
C TYR A 461 -5.78 -17.48 -10.58
N SER A 462 -6.38 -16.79 -9.60
CA SER A 462 -7.09 -17.37 -8.46
C SER A 462 -8.21 -16.42 -8.03
N PRO A 463 -9.39 -16.91 -7.63
CA PRO A 463 -10.48 -16.07 -7.14
C PRO A 463 -10.12 -15.31 -5.85
N ASN A 464 -9.17 -15.83 -5.07
CA ASN A 464 -8.75 -15.23 -3.79
C ASN A 464 -7.59 -14.23 -3.96
N MET A 465 -7.11 -14.01 -5.19
CA MET A 465 -5.97 -13.15 -5.49
C MET A 465 -6.31 -12.07 -6.52
N ARG A 466 -5.89 -10.83 -6.25
CA ARG A 466 -5.94 -9.72 -7.22
C ARG A 466 -4.58 -9.05 -7.32
N TRP A 467 -4.26 -8.48 -8.47
CA TRP A 467 -2.90 -7.97 -8.71
C TRP A 467 -2.83 -6.46 -8.56
N ILE A 468 -1.81 -5.99 -7.86
CA ILE A 468 -1.45 -4.57 -7.80
C ILE A 468 -0.14 -4.39 -8.57
N ILE A 469 -0.05 -3.34 -9.38
CA ILE A 469 1.16 -3.05 -10.14
C ILE A 469 2.02 -2.08 -9.36
N GLN A 470 3.18 -2.55 -8.91
CA GLN A 470 4.16 -1.71 -8.22
C GLN A 470 5.13 -1.07 -9.21
N VAL A 471 5.33 0.24 -9.09
CA VAL A 471 6.24 1.05 -9.90
C VAL A 471 7.35 1.58 -8.98
N PRO A 472 8.57 1.03 -9.05
CA PRO A 472 9.69 1.53 -8.26
C PRO A 472 10.20 2.88 -8.75
N ARG A 473 10.39 3.86 -7.85
CA ARG A 473 10.87 5.23 -8.18
C ARG A 473 12.39 5.28 -8.36
N ILE A 474 12.95 4.45 -9.22
CA ILE A 474 14.41 4.28 -9.41
C ILE A 474 14.93 4.91 -10.71
N TYR A 475 14.33 6.04 -11.13
CA TYR A 475 14.72 6.72 -12.37
C TYR A 475 16.20 7.12 -12.39
N ASP A 476 16.74 7.57 -11.26
CA ASP A 476 18.15 7.91 -11.08
C ASP A 476 19.10 6.76 -11.47
N ILE A 477 18.75 5.52 -11.12
CA ILE A 477 19.51 4.33 -11.49
C ILE A 477 19.45 4.09 -13.00
N PHE A 478 18.28 4.21 -13.61
CA PHE A 478 18.13 4.05 -15.06
C PHE A 478 18.83 5.14 -15.84
N ARG A 479 18.82 6.37 -15.32
CA ARG A 479 19.51 7.51 -15.91
C ARG A 479 21.02 7.35 -15.83
N SER A 480 21.55 6.98 -14.66
CA SER A 480 22.98 6.73 -14.46
C SER A 480 23.51 5.61 -15.36
N LYS A 481 22.67 4.63 -15.70
CA LYS A 481 22.99 3.54 -16.65
C LYS A 481 22.70 3.88 -18.12
N ASN A 482 22.26 5.11 -18.42
CA ASN A 482 21.84 5.54 -19.75
C ASN A 482 20.77 4.64 -20.41
N ILE A 483 19.92 3.99 -19.61
CA ILE A 483 18.82 3.16 -20.11
C ILE A 483 17.66 4.05 -20.59
N LEU A 484 17.40 5.14 -19.87
CA LEU A 484 16.31 6.08 -20.19
C LEU A 484 16.86 7.49 -20.48
N PRO A 485 16.33 8.17 -21.52
CA PRO A 485 16.76 9.52 -21.88
C PRO A 485 16.18 10.62 -20.97
N SER A 486 14.94 10.45 -20.51
CA SER A 486 14.23 11.42 -19.68
C SER A 486 13.19 10.73 -18.80
N PHE A 487 12.69 11.42 -17.77
CA PHE A 487 11.61 10.92 -16.94
C PHE A 487 10.31 10.74 -17.74
N GLY A 488 10.06 11.60 -18.72
CA GLY A 488 8.94 11.48 -19.66
C GLY A 488 8.92 10.13 -20.36
N LYS A 489 10.08 9.59 -20.75
CA LYS A 489 10.15 8.26 -21.37
C LYS A 489 9.79 7.12 -20.41
N MET A 490 10.12 7.26 -19.12
CA MET A 490 9.69 6.29 -18.09
C MET A 490 8.17 6.26 -17.99
N LEU A 491 7.53 7.44 -17.91
CA LEU A 491 6.07 7.56 -17.87
C LEU A 491 5.43 7.01 -19.15
N GLU A 492 6.03 7.27 -20.31
CA GLU A 492 5.58 6.75 -21.60
C GLU A 492 5.54 5.21 -21.59
N ASN A 493 6.63 4.57 -21.17
CA ASN A 493 6.72 3.11 -21.10
C ASN A 493 5.72 2.50 -20.09
N ILE A 494 5.36 3.23 -19.03
CA ILE A 494 4.40 2.75 -18.01
C ILE A 494 2.97 2.91 -18.50
N PHE A 495 2.61 4.07 -19.04
CA PHE A 495 1.20 4.42 -19.25
C PHE A 495 0.72 4.22 -20.69
N ILE A 496 1.53 4.49 -21.72
CA ILE A 496 1.08 4.37 -23.12
C ILE A 496 0.57 2.97 -23.47
N PRO A 497 1.24 1.86 -23.09
CA PRO A 497 0.73 0.52 -23.35
C PRO A 497 -0.68 0.26 -22.76
N LEU A 498 -1.02 0.94 -21.65
CA LEU A 498 -2.33 0.82 -21.01
C LEU A 498 -3.41 1.58 -21.77
N PHE A 499 -3.08 2.76 -22.30
CA PHE A 499 -3.98 3.52 -23.17
C PHE A 499 -4.21 2.78 -24.48
N GLU A 500 -3.15 2.26 -25.11
CA GLU A 500 -3.24 1.46 -26.33
C GLU A 500 -4.11 0.21 -26.14
N ALA A 501 -3.93 -0.54 -25.05
CA ALA A 501 -4.78 -1.70 -24.75
C ALA A 501 -6.22 -1.36 -24.34
N THR A 502 -6.48 -0.11 -23.91
CA THR A 502 -7.83 0.37 -23.62
C THR A 502 -8.55 0.81 -24.90
N ILE A 503 -7.83 1.46 -25.83
CA ILE A 503 -8.37 1.96 -27.10
C ILE A 503 -8.53 0.83 -28.11
N ASN A 504 -7.51 -0.04 -28.23
CA ASN A 504 -7.44 -1.13 -29.21
C ASN A 504 -7.31 -2.50 -28.51
N PRO A 505 -8.35 -2.93 -27.78
CA PRO A 505 -8.33 -4.20 -27.03
C PRO A 505 -8.15 -5.44 -27.93
N LYS A 506 -8.60 -5.43 -29.19
CA LYS A 506 -8.39 -6.58 -30.11
C LYS A 506 -6.94 -6.73 -30.55
N ASP A 507 -6.20 -5.64 -30.62
CA ASP A 507 -4.78 -5.66 -31.00
C ASP A 507 -3.91 -6.06 -29.80
N HIS A 508 -4.40 -5.82 -28.58
CA HIS A 508 -3.71 -6.08 -27.32
C HIS A 508 -4.48 -7.04 -26.39
N LYS A 509 -5.04 -8.13 -26.94
CA LYS A 509 -5.93 -9.06 -26.20
C LYS A 509 -5.35 -9.58 -24.90
N GLU A 510 -4.08 -9.99 -24.92
CA GLU A 510 -3.38 -10.53 -23.75
C GLU A 510 -3.31 -9.51 -22.61
N LEU A 511 -2.93 -8.27 -22.96
CA LEU A 511 -2.82 -7.18 -21.99
C LEU A 511 -4.20 -6.75 -21.48
N HIS A 512 -5.18 -6.63 -22.37
CA HIS A 512 -6.56 -6.31 -21.99
C HIS A 512 -7.12 -7.33 -20.99
N LEU A 513 -6.94 -8.63 -21.24
CA LEU A 513 -7.36 -9.69 -20.33
C LEU A 513 -6.67 -9.58 -18.97
N PHE A 514 -5.35 -9.42 -18.95
CA PHE A 514 -4.60 -9.28 -17.69
C PHE A 514 -5.08 -8.08 -16.86
N LEU A 515 -5.39 -6.96 -17.52
CA LEU A 515 -5.86 -5.75 -16.86
C LEU A 515 -7.22 -5.90 -16.17
N LYS A 516 -8.06 -6.86 -16.57
CA LYS A 516 -9.29 -7.22 -15.82
C LYS A 516 -8.99 -7.73 -14.41
N TYR A 517 -7.77 -8.22 -14.17
CA TYR A 517 -7.30 -8.76 -12.87
C TYR A 517 -6.42 -7.80 -12.07
N VAL A 518 -6.09 -6.63 -12.63
CA VAL A 518 -5.30 -5.60 -11.96
C VAL A 518 -6.22 -4.58 -11.29
N THR A 519 -6.01 -4.33 -9.99
CA THR A 519 -6.91 -3.48 -9.19
C THR A 519 -6.31 -2.11 -8.83
N GLY A 520 -5.00 -1.92 -8.98
CA GLY A 520 -4.40 -0.64 -8.64
C GLY A 520 -2.90 -0.53 -8.93
N PHE A 521 -2.38 0.66 -8.65
CA PHE A 521 -0.96 1.00 -8.74
C PHE A 521 -0.39 1.29 -7.35
N ASP A 522 0.84 0.87 -7.12
CA ASP A 522 1.62 1.20 -5.93
C ASP A 522 2.97 1.80 -6.34
N SER A 523 3.39 2.90 -5.74
CA SER A 523 4.66 3.56 -6.06
C SER A 523 5.64 3.35 -4.90
N VAL A 524 6.73 2.63 -5.14
CA VAL A 524 7.63 2.15 -4.07
C VAL A 524 9.04 2.72 -4.20
N ASP A 525 9.69 3.09 -3.09
CA ASP A 525 11.13 3.37 -2.99
C ASP A 525 11.54 3.44 -1.50
N ASP A 526 12.79 3.82 -1.23
CA ASP A 526 13.29 4.22 0.08
C ASP A 526 12.69 5.57 0.52
N GLU A 527 11.69 5.53 1.40
CA GLU A 527 11.02 6.73 1.93
C GLU A 527 11.89 7.52 2.92
N SER A 528 13.04 6.98 3.36
CA SER A 528 13.99 7.72 4.20
C SER A 528 14.85 8.71 3.40
N LYS A 529 14.87 8.60 2.07
CA LYS A 529 15.57 9.54 1.18
C LYS A 529 14.73 10.79 0.97
N HIS A 530 15.14 11.88 1.58
CA HIS A 530 14.52 13.19 1.34
C HIS A 530 14.88 13.73 -0.05
N SER A 531 13.89 14.28 -0.74
CA SER A 531 14.08 14.94 -2.01
C SER A 531 14.40 16.42 -1.79
N GLY A 532 15.56 16.89 -2.27
CA GLY A 532 16.06 18.24 -2.01
C GLY A 532 15.31 19.42 -2.67
N HIS A 533 14.21 19.17 -3.40
CA HIS A 533 13.47 20.21 -4.12
C HIS A 533 11.95 20.03 -3.98
N MET A 534 11.25 21.13 -3.67
CA MET A 534 9.78 21.15 -3.64
C MET A 534 9.24 21.14 -5.08
N PHE A 535 8.23 20.32 -5.31
CA PHE A 535 7.44 20.36 -6.54
C PHE A 535 6.60 21.64 -6.60
N SER A 536 6.87 22.47 -7.61
CA SER A 536 6.20 23.74 -7.88
C SER A 536 5.75 23.86 -9.33
N ASP A 537 5.03 24.93 -9.64
CA ASP A 537 4.62 25.33 -10.99
C ASP A 537 5.82 25.57 -11.94
N LYS A 538 6.99 25.89 -11.38
CA LYS A 538 8.25 26.07 -12.12
C LYS A 538 9.02 24.77 -12.34
N SER A 539 8.51 23.63 -11.86
CA SER A 539 9.18 22.34 -12.04
C SER A 539 9.29 22.01 -13.52
N LEU A 540 10.43 21.43 -13.89
CA LEU A 540 10.67 21.01 -15.27
C LEU A 540 9.61 19.99 -15.70
N ASN A 541 9.23 20.09 -16.97
CA ASN A 541 8.39 19.10 -17.62
C ASN A 541 9.11 17.72 -17.65
N PRO A 542 8.40 16.58 -17.54
CA PRO A 542 8.96 15.24 -17.57
C PRO A 542 9.89 14.98 -18.76
N ASP A 543 9.54 15.52 -19.93
CA ASP A 543 10.32 15.34 -21.15
C ASP A 543 11.67 16.06 -21.08
N LEU A 544 11.74 17.15 -20.30
CA LEU A 544 12.94 17.95 -20.06
C LEU A 544 13.73 17.50 -18.83
N TRP A 545 13.17 16.62 -18.00
CA TRP A 545 13.86 16.09 -16.83
C TRP A 545 14.91 15.05 -17.26
N THR A 546 16.11 15.55 -17.56
CA THR A 546 17.27 14.75 -18.00
C THR A 546 18.38 14.67 -16.96
N SER A 547 18.17 15.28 -15.79
CA SER A 547 19.09 15.22 -14.63
C SER A 547 19.24 13.80 -14.11
N GLU A 548 20.45 13.46 -13.63
CA GLU A 548 20.73 12.19 -12.94
C GLU A 548 20.06 12.11 -11.57
N LYS A 549 19.66 13.24 -10.99
CA LYS A 549 18.91 13.27 -9.73
C LYS A 549 17.49 12.73 -9.93
N ASN A 550 17.05 11.91 -8.98
CA ASN A 550 15.68 11.40 -8.96
C ASN A 550 14.68 12.56 -8.77
N PRO A 551 13.54 12.59 -9.50
CA PRO A 551 12.47 13.54 -9.24
C PRO A 551 11.93 13.43 -7.80
N PRO A 552 11.41 14.52 -7.21
CA PRO A 552 10.86 14.48 -5.87
C PRO A 552 9.58 13.64 -5.81
N TYR A 553 9.23 13.12 -4.64
CA TYR A 553 8.08 12.21 -4.50
C TYR A 553 6.76 12.82 -4.97
N SER A 554 6.50 14.09 -4.63
CA SER A 554 5.31 14.82 -5.08
C SER A 554 5.21 14.97 -6.60
N TYR A 555 6.36 14.99 -7.29
CA TYR A 555 6.42 14.99 -8.76
C TYR A 555 5.96 13.65 -9.33
N TYR A 556 6.49 12.53 -8.81
CA TYR A 556 6.03 11.19 -9.18
C TYR A 556 4.53 11.05 -8.95
N LEU A 557 4.04 11.43 -7.77
CA LEU A 557 2.61 11.32 -7.42
C LEU A 557 1.72 12.11 -8.37
N TYR A 558 2.08 13.35 -8.71
CA TYR A 558 1.28 14.16 -9.63
C TYR A 558 1.15 13.50 -11.01
N TYR A 559 2.27 13.15 -11.64
CA TYR A 559 2.23 12.58 -12.99
C TYR A 559 1.60 11.18 -13.00
N MET A 560 1.87 10.35 -11.99
CA MET A 560 1.20 9.05 -11.86
C MET A 560 -0.32 9.24 -11.67
N TYR A 561 -0.73 10.11 -10.76
CA TYR A 561 -2.15 10.38 -10.50
C TYR A 561 -2.87 10.87 -11.75
N VAL A 562 -2.32 11.87 -12.46
CA VAL A 562 -2.95 12.41 -13.68
C VAL A 562 -3.08 11.34 -14.76
N ASN A 563 -2.05 10.51 -14.97
CA ASN A 563 -2.11 9.43 -15.95
C ASN A 563 -3.15 8.36 -15.58
N ILE A 564 -3.18 7.92 -14.31
CA ILE A 564 -4.15 6.93 -13.82
C ILE A 564 -5.57 7.48 -13.92
N MET A 565 -5.78 8.73 -13.51
CA MET A 565 -7.09 9.36 -13.54
C MET A 565 -7.59 9.56 -14.98
N LEU A 566 -6.73 9.95 -15.92
CA LEU A 566 -7.09 10.04 -17.35
C LEU A 566 -7.43 8.67 -17.94
N LEU A 567 -6.66 7.65 -17.58
CA LEU A 567 -6.91 6.26 -18.00
C LEU A 567 -8.26 5.76 -17.46
N ASN A 568 -8.55 6.01 -16.18
CA ASN A 568 -9.82 5.62 -15.57
C ASN A 568 -11.01 6.35 -16.19
N ASN A 569 -10.86 7.63 -16.55
CA ASN A 569 -11.89 8.38 -17.27
C ASN A 569 -12.08 7.92 -18.72
N LEU A 570 -11.09 7.28 -19.33
CA LEU A 570 -11.22 6.69 -20.67
C LEU A 570 -11.89 5.31 -20.63
N ARG A 571 -11.67 4.55 -19.55
CA ARG A 571 -12.24 3.19 -19.36
C ARG A 571 -13.71 3.19 -18.97
N LYS A 572 -14.21 4.33 -18.50
CA LYS A 572 -15.61 4.56 -18.18
C LYS A 572 -16.33 5.16 -19.38
#